data_AF-A0A522KJR8-F1
#
_entry.id   AF-A0A522KJR8-F1
#
_cell.length_a   1.000
_cell.length_b   1.000
_cell.length_c   1.000
_cell.angle_alpha   90.00
_cell.angle_beta   90.00
_cell.angle_gamma   90.00
#
_symmetry.space_group_name_H-M   'P 1'
#
loop_
_entity.id
_entity.type
_entity.pdbx_description
1 polymer ?
#
loop_
_entity_poly.entity_id
_entity_poly.type
_entity_poly.pdbx_seq_one_letter_code
_entity_poly.pdbx_strand_id
1 'polypeptide(L)'
;MDTLQSTERFSDRVTDYVRYRPNYPAALRDWLHHEQGVTSDWQVADIGAGTGISSKLFLDAGHAVTAVEPNAAMREAAVAWLGANPNFRAIDGRADATGLPAASIDL
;
A
#
# COMPACT_ATOMS: atom_id res chain seq x y z
N MET A 1 -23.36 15.92 -15.90
CA MET A 1 -22.69 15.70 -14.61
C MET A 1 -21.50 14.82 -14.90
N ASP A 2 -20.30 15.39 -14.83
CA ASP A 2 -19.06 14.67 -15.09
C ASP A 2 -18.85 13.71 -13.91
N THR A 3 -19.02 12.42 -14.15
CA THR A 3 -18.90 11.40 -13.11
C THR A 3 -17.44 11.31 -12.72
N LEU A 4 -17.07 11.83 -11.55
CA LEU A 4 -15.69 11.76 -11.05
C LEU A 4 -15.29 10.29 -10.86
N GLN A 5 -14.54 9.74 -11.82
CA GLN A 5 -13.93 8.41 -11.77
C GLN A 5 -12.68 8.44 -10.86
N SER A 6 -12.88 8.39 -9.54
CA SER A 6 -11.78 8.55 -8.57
C SER A 6 -10.70 7.46 -8.69
N THR A 7 -11.08 6.25 -9.09
CA THR A 7 -10.20 5.08 -9.26
C THR A 7 -9.34 5.14 -10.52
N GLU A 8 -9.69 5.98 -11.50
CA GLU A 8 -8.96 6.10 -12.77
C GLU A 8 -8.12 7.38 -12.86
N ARG A 9 -8.32 8.32 -11.93
CA ARG A 9 -7.77 9.69 -11.95
C ARG A 9 -6.24 9.77 -12.05
N PHE A 10 -5.52 8.70 -11.75
CA PHE A 10 -4.07 8.68 -11.72
C PHE A 10 -3.41 7.70 -12.69
N SER A 11 -4.19 7.04 -13.56
CA SER A 11 -3.66 6.06 -14.53
C SER A 11 -2.53 6.66 -15.39
N ASP A 12 -2.67 7.92 -15.82
CA ASP A 12 -1.67 8.59 -16.68
C ASP A 12 -0.51 9.24 -15.90
N ARG A 13 -0.49 9.13 -14.56
CA ARG A 13 0.48 9.82 -13.69
C ARG A 13 1.39 8.87 -12.91
N VAL A 14 1.35 7.57 -13.22
CA VAL A 14 2.15 6.56 -12.51
C VAL A 14 3.64 6.94 -12.52
N THR A 15 4.18 7.31 -13.68
CA THR A 15 5.60 7.69 -13.83
C THR A 15 5.97 8.92 -13.00
N ASP A 16 5.12 9.95 -12.98
CA ASP A 16 5.35 11.15 -12.17
C ASP A 16 5.27 10.83 -10.67
N TYR A 17 4.35 9.95 -10.27
CA TYR A 17 4.17 9.58 -8.87
C TYR A 17 5.38 8.80 -8.34
N VAL A 18 5.88 7.84 -9.11
CA VAL A 18 7.11 7.09 -8.77
C VAL A 18 8.31 8.03 -8.69
N ARG A 19 8.39 9.05 -9.56
CA ARG A 19 9.56 9.93 -9.64
C ARG A 19 9.58 11.03 -8.57
N TYR A 20 8.44 11.59 -8.21
CA TYR A 20 8.40 12.84 -7.42
C TYR A 20 7.80 12.69 -6.03
N ARG A 21 7.08 11.61 -5.73
CA ARG A 21 6.44 11.48 -4.42
C ARG A 21 7.47 11.06 -3.38
N PRO A 22 7.70 11.85 -2.32
CA PRO A 22 8.70 11.53 -1.30
C PRO A 22 8.34 10.24 -0.54
N ASN A 23 9.36 9.54 -0.08
CA ASN A 23 9.19 8.39 0.80
C ASN A 23 8.70 8.82 2.18
N TYR A 24 8.08 7.89 2.92
CA TYR A 24 7.71 8.11 4.31
C TYR A 24 8.96 8.20 5.20
N PRO A 25 8.97 9.07 6.22
CA PRO A 25 10.09 9.19 7.14
C PRO A 25 10.19 7.96 8.04
N ALA A 26 11.42 7.53 8.36
CA ALA A 26 11.67 6.43 9.29
C ALA A 26 11.02 6.66 10.67
N ALA A 27 10.89 7.91 11.09
CA ALA A 27 10.23 8.29 12.35
C ALA A 27 8.79 7.78 12.47
N LEU A 28 8.06 7.63 11.35
CA LEU A 28 6.70 7.06 11.39
C LEU A 28 6.73 5.59 11.80
N ARG A 29 7.65 4.81 11.25
CA ARG A 29 7.85 3.41 11.63
C ARG A 29 8.27 3.30 13.08
N ASP A 30 9.24 4.11 13.50
CA ASP A 30 9.77 4.07 14.86
C ASP A 30 8.67 4.41 15.88
N TRP A 31 7.80 5.37 15.57
CA TRP A 31 6.62 5.70 16.38
C TRP A 31 5.63 4.52 16.49
N LEU A 32 5.31 3.85 15.38
CA LEU A 32 4.41 2.68 15.39
C LEU A 32 4.96 1.54 16.26
N HIS A 33 6.23 1.21 16.10
CA HIS A 33 6.84 0.08 16.81
C HIS A 33 7.10 0.37 18.29
N HIS A 34 7.62 1.55 18.61
CA HIS A 34 8.05 1.86 19.98
C HIS A 34 6.95 2.48 20.83
N GLU A 35 6.08 3.30 20.26
CA GLU A 35 5.05 4.02 21.03
C GLU A 35 3.68 3.34 20.94
N GLN A 36 3.35 2.72 19.80
CA GLN A 36 2.05 2.05 19.62
C GLN A 36 2.12 0.53 19.84
N GLY A 37 3.32 -0.04 20.03
CA GLY A 37 3.49 -1.46 20.30
C GLY A 37 3.15 -2.36 19.10
N VAL A 38 3.16 -1.81 17.88
CA VAL A 38 2.98 -2.58 16.66
C VAL A 38 4.21 -3.47 16.47
N THR A 39 4.01 -4.77 16.36
CA THR A 39 5.10 -5.74 16.21
C THR A 39 5.19 -6.23 14.76
N SER A 40 6.40 -6.59 14.31
CA SER A 40 6.66 -6.93 12.89
C SER A 40 5.91 -8.17 12.39
N ASP A 41 5.34 -8.98 13.29
CA ASP A 41 4.50 -10.13 12.98
C ASP A 41 3.05 -9.76 12.64
N TRP A 42 2.65 -8.49 12.80
CA TRP A 42 1.33 -8.00 12.41
C TRP A 42 1.15 -8.00 10.90
N GLN A 43 -0.05 -8.41 10.48
CA GLN A 43 -0.52 -8.37 9.11
C GLN A 43 -1.05 -6.97 8.79
N VAL A 44 -0.48 -6.32 7.76
CA VAL A 44 -0.79 -4.94 7.39
C VAL A 44 -1.60 -4.88 6.09
N ALA A 45 -2.66 -4.07 6.05
CA ALA A 45 -3.35 -3.69 4.82
C ALA A 45 -3.07 -2.24 4.44
N ASP A 46 -2.46 -2.03 3.27
CA ASP A 46 -2.23 -0.68 2.72
C ASP A 46 -3.38 -0.33 1.76
N ILE A 47 -4.35 0.45 2.23
CA ILE A 47 -5.57 0.79 1.47
C ILE A 47 -5.33 2.01 0.58
N GLY A 48 -5.53 1.84 -0.73
CA GLY A 48 -5.15 2.85 -1.72
C GLY A 48 -3.63 2.92 -1.88
N ALA A 49 -2.97 1.76 -1.91
CA ALA A 49 -1.53 1.63 -1.89
C ALA A 49 -0.82 2.34 -3.06
N GLY A 50 -1.54 2.62 -4.16
CA GLY A 50 -0.98 3.24 -5.34
C GLY A 50 0.22 2.46 -5.87
N THR A 51 1.34 3.16 -6.08
CA THR A 51 2.61 2.57 -6.53
C THR A 51 3.40 1.83 -5.44
N GLY A 52 2.87 1.69 -4.22
CA GLY A 52 3.48 0.91 -3.14
C GLY A 52 4.44 1.68 -2.22
N ILE A 53 4.45 3.01 -2.27
CA ILE A 53 5.37 3.84 -1.46
C ILE A 53 5.15 3.65 0.05
N SER A 54 3.90 3.56 0.51
CA SER A 54 3.55 3.23 1.90
C SER A 54 3.85 1.76 2.20
N SER A 55 3.47 0.85 1.31
CA SER A 55 3.77 -0.59 1.44
C SER A 55 5.25 -0.86 1.70
N LYS A 56 6.16 -0.16 1.00
CA LYS A 56 7.62 -0.28 1.21
C LYS A 56 8.05 0.04 2.64
N LEU A 57 7.45 1.04 3.28
CA LEU A 57 7.76 1.40 4.67
C LEU A 57 7.51 0.22 5.61
N PHE A 58 6.36 -0.44 5.47
CA PHE A 58 5.97 -1.57 6.32
C PHE A 58 6.78 -2.83 6.00
N LEU A 59 7.08 -3.08 4.72
CA LEU A 59 7.94 -4.19 4.31
C LEU A 59 9.36 -4.03 4.87
N ASP A 60 9.92 -2.82 4.84
CA ASP A 60 11.24 -2.51 5.43
C ASP A 60 11.26 -2.68 6.94
N ALA A 61 10.09 -2.59 7.56
CA ALA A 61 9.87 -2.82 8.98
C ALA A 61 9.59 -4.30 9.31
N GLY A 62 9.56 -5.19 8.31
CA GLY A 62 9.44 -6.64 8.45
C GLY A 62 8.03 -7.20 8.33
N HIS A 63 7.00 -6.36 8.11
CA HIS A 63 5.61 -6.79 8.06
C HIS A 63 5.27 -7.60 6.81
N ALA A 64 4.24 -8.45 6.93
CA ALA A 64 3.49 -8.94 5.78
C ALA A 64 2.46 -7.89 5.36
N VAL A 65 2.50 -7.48 4.09
CA VAL A 65 1.69 -6.38 3.56
C VAL A 65 0.79 -6.85 2.43
N THR A 66 -0.52 -6.59 2.58
CA THR A 66 -1.48 -6.68 1.49
C THR A 66 -1.83 -5.26 1.00
N ALA A 67 -1.30 -4.89 -0.16
CA ALA A 67 -1.65 -3.66 -0.85
C ALA A 67 -3.00 -3.79 -1.56
N VAL A 68 -3.96 -2.94 -1.20
CA VAL A 68 -5.30 -2.87 -1.81
C VAL A 68 -5.35 -1.64 -2.70
N GLU A 69 -5.42 -1.84 -4.01
CA GLU A 69 -5.41 -0.73 -4.98
C GLU A 69 -6.31 -1.08 -6.16
N PRO A 70 -7.36 -0.28 -6.47
CA PRO A 70 -8.25 -0.58 -7.59
C PRO A 70 -7.66 -0.20 -8.95
N ASN A 71 -6.74 0.79 -9.02
CA ASN A 71 -6.13 1.21 -10.26
C ASN A 71 -5.06 0.21 -10.72
N ALA A 72 -5.33 -0.48 -11.83
CA ALA A 72 -4.44 -1.52 -12.35
C ALA A 72 -3.01 -1.02 -12.62
N ALA A 73 -2.83 0.15 -13.24
CA ALA A 73 -1.51 0.68 -13.57
C ALA A 73 -0.68 1.03 -12.32
N MET A 74 -1.31 1.61 -11.30
CA MET A 74 -0.69 1.85 -9.99
C MET A 74 -0.28 0.53 -9.33
N ARG A 75 -1.21 -0.43 -9.28
CA ARG A 75 -1.00 -1.75 -8.67
C ARG A 75 0.12 -2.52 -9.37
N GLU A 76 0.18 -2.50 -10.69
CA GLU A 76 1.26 -3.10 -11.48
C GLU A 76 2.62 -2.47 -11.16
N ALA A 77 2.69 -1.16 -10.99
CA ALA A 77 3.92 -0.50 -10.57
C ALA A 77 4.37 -0.95 -9.16
N ALA A 78 3.43 -1.12 -8.22
CA ALA A 78 3.73 -1.67 -6.90
C ALA A 78 4.25 -3.12 -6.98
N VAL A 79 3.62 -3.96 -7.81
CA VAL A 79 4.07 -5.35 -8.05
C VAL A 79 5.45 -5.39 -8.70
N ALA A 80 5.71 -4.55 -9.71
CA ALA A 80 7.01 -4.49 -10.36
C ALA A 80 8.13 -4.07 -9.40
N TRP A 81 7.84 -3.18 -8.45
CA TRP A 81 8.81 -2.72 -7.47
C TRP A 81 9.00 -3.68 -6.28
N LEU A 82 7.90 -4.19 -5.72
CA LEU A 82 7.89 -4.89 -4.43
C LEU A 82 7.59 -6.38 -4.52
N GLY A 83 7.13 -6.88 -5.68
CA GLY A 83 6.66 -8.26 -5.87
C GLY A 83 7.71 -9.36 -5.70
N ALA A 84 9.00 -9.01 -5.70
CA ALA A 84 10.06 -9.95 -5.35
C ALA A 84 10.18 -10.21 -3.84
N ASN A 85 9.58 -9.35 -3.01
CA ASN A 85 9.53 -9.54 -1.57
C ASN A 85 8.43 -10.58 -1.22
N PRO A 86 8.77 -11.70 -0.56
CA PRO A 86 7.80 -12.76 -0.24
C PRO A 86 6.68 -12.29 0.73
N ASN A 87 6.91 -11.20 1.46
CA ASN A 87 5.94 -10.62 2.39
C ASN A 87 4.98 -9.63 1.71
N PHE A 88 5.12 -9.39 0.41
CA PHE A 88 4.26 -8.45 -0.33
C PHE A 88 3.23 -9.17 -1.19
N ARG A 89 1.98 -8.73 -1.11
CA ARG A 89 0.91 -9.08 -2.05
C ARG A 89 0.12 -7.85 -2.42
N ALA A 90 -0.30 -7.75 -3.68
CA ALA A 90 -1.23 -6.73 -4.13
C ALA A 90 -2.55 -7.37 -4.60
N ILE A 91 -3.68 -6.72 -4.30
CA ILE A 91 -5.01 -7.14 -4.74
C ILE A 91 -5.77 -5.98 -5.36
N ASP A 92 -6.66 -6.33 -6.29
CA ASP A 92 -7.67 -5.42 -6.80
C ASP A 92 -8.79 -5.28 -5.76
N GLY A 93 -8.93 -4.09 -5.20
CA GLY A 93 -9.95 -3.80 -4.20
C GLY A 93 -10.07 -2.31 -3.96
N ARG A 94 -11.24 -1.88 -3.48
CA ARG A 94 -11.50 -0.48 -3.14
C ARG A 94 -11.49 -0.29 -1.62
N ALA A 95 -11.35 0.95 -1.16
CA ALA A 95 -11.41 1.27 0.26
C ALA A 95 -12.74 0.85 0.93
N ASP A 96 -13.85 0.87 0.18
CA ASP A 96 -15.19 0.46 0.63
C ASP A 96 -15.52 -1.02 0.32
N ALA A 97 -14.62 -1.72 -0.37
CA ALA A 97 -14.78 -3.12 -0.78
C ALA A 97 -13.39 -3.75 -0.96
N THR A 98 -12.71 -4.01 0.16
CA THR A 98 -11.28 -4.38 0.17
C THR A 98 -11.01 -5.78 -0.34
N GLY A 99 -12.00 -6.69 -0.24
CA GLY A 99 -11.83 -8.12 -0.54
C GLY A 99 -11.05 -8.89 0.54
N LEU A 100 -10.75 -8.25 1.68
CA LEU A 100 -10.05 -8.87 2.80
C LEU A 100 -11.04 -9.64 3.70
N PRO A 101 -10.67 -10.83 4.20
CA PRO A 101 -11.50 -11.53 5.19
C PRO A 101 -11.70 -10.70 6.47
N ALA A 102 -12.82 -10.93 7.15
CA ALA A 102 -13.08 -10.28 8.43
C ALA A 102 -12.01 -10.70 9.47
N ALA A 103 -11.55 -9.72 10.27
CA ALA A 103 -10.59 -9.93 11.36
C ALA A 103 -9.27 -10.62 10.93
N SER A 104 -8.80 -10.36 9.70
CA SER A 104 -7.56 -10.96 9.17
C SER A 104 -6.36 -9.99 9.10
N ILE A 105 -6.53 -8.75 9.56
CA ILE A 105 -5.55 -7.66 9.46
C ILE A 105 -5.46 -7.00 10.83
N ASP A 106 -4.24 -6.72 11.26
CA ASP A 106 -3.92 -6.12 12.55
C ASP A 106 -3.71 -4.60 12.44
N LEU A 107 -3.27 -4.12 11.27
CA LEU A 107 -3.07 -2.70 10.93
C LEU A 107 -3.59 -2.31 9.55
#